data_AF-A0A7C6XJX5-F1
#
_entry.id   AF-A0A7C6XJX5-F1
#
_cell.length_a   1.000
_cell.length_b   1.000
_cell.length_c   1.000
_cell.angle_alpha   90.00
_cell.angle_beta   90.00
_cell.angle_gamma   90.00
#
_symmetry.space_group_name_H-M   'P 1'
#
loop_
_entity.id
_entity.type
_entity.pdbx_description
1 polymer ?
#
loop_
_entity_poly.entity_id
_entity_poly.type
_entity_poly.pdbx_seq_one_letter_code
_entity_poly.pdbx_strand_id
1 'polypeptide(L)'
;SANPVGRLVLMLCGYRDEERMRLSDCICTGLQLANFWQDVTVDLDKGRIYLPREDQERFGVSEEQIARRLFTPEFAALIRCQVERTRDLFARGTPLIGMVDRRVRSDIRLFARGGEEVLRLIERQGYDVLTRRPSLSRARKAALIAGALLEDIGFGAAK
;
A
#
# COMPACT_ATOMS: atom_id res chain seq x y z
N SER A 1 -3.61 11.41 6.48
CA SER A 1 -5.02 11.55 6.04
C SER A 1 -5.77 10.21 5.94
N ALA A 2 -5.11 9.07 5.70
CA ALA A 2 -5.79 7.78 5.48
C ALA A 2 -6.40 7.14 6.75
N ASN A 3 -5.74 7.22 7.91
CA ASN A 3 -6.17 6.52 9.14
C ASN A 3 -7.60 6.88 9.61
N PRO A 4 -8.00 8.17 9.65
CA PRO A 4 -9.37 8.53 10.03
C PRO A 4 -10.44 7.86 9.17
N VAL A 5 -10.18 7.62 7.88
CA VAL A 5 -11.14 6.96 6.97
C VAL A 5 -11.35 5.50 7.37
N GLY A 6 -10.27 4.76 7.63
CA GLY A 6 -10.36 3.36 8.08
C GLY A 6 -11.12 3.23 9.41
N ARG A 7 -10.81 4.12 10.37
CA ARG A 7 -11.53 4.19 11.65
C ARG A 7 -13.01 4.50 11.47
N LEU A 8 -13.37 5.46 10.61
CA LEU A 8 -14.77 5.79 10.30
C LEU A 8 -15.53 4.59 9.71
N VAL A 9 -14.93 3.88 8.76
CA VAL A 9 -15.53 2.66 8.17
C VAL A 9 -15.79 1.61 9.24
N LEU A 10 -14.81 1.34 10.12
CA LEU A 10 -14.99 0.40 11.21
C LEU A 10 -16.12 0.81 12.17
N MET A 11 -16.20 2.09 12.52
CA MET A 11 -17.27 2.62 13.39
C MET A 11 -18.66 2.49 12.76
N LEU A 12 -18.79 2.76 11.46
CA LEU A 12 -20.04 2.57 10.72
C LEU A 12 -20.48 1.10 10.69
N CYS A 13 -19.52 0.17 10.67
CA CYS A 13 -19.76 -1.27 10.79
C CYS A 13 -19.94 -1.76 12.24
N GLY A 14 -19.97 -0.85 13.22
CA GLY A 14 -20.25 -1.16 14.62
C GLY A 14 -19.01 -1.47 15.49
N TYR A 15 -17.80 -1.45 14.92
CA TYR A 15 -16.56 -1.69 15.65
C TYR A 15 -16.03 -0.40 16.27
N ARG A 16 -15.79 -0.39 17.59
CA ARG A 16 -15.37 0.80 18.35
C ARG A 16 -14.16 0.57 19.26
N ASP A 17 -13.57 -0.62 19.24
CA ASP A 17 -12.40 -0.93 20.05
C ASP A 17 -11.11 -0.40 19.44
N GLU A 18 -10.19 0.04 20.29
CA GLU A 18 -8.89 0.60 19.90
C GLU A 18 -7.99 -0.40 19.18
N GLU A 19 -8.12 -1.70 19.46
CA GLU A 19 -7.30 -2.73 18.83
C GLU A 19 -7.55 -2.79 17.33
N ARG A 20 -8.82 -2.93 16.92
CA ARG A 20 -9.20 -2.92 15.49
C ARG A 20 -8.85 -1.59 14.82
N MET A 21 -9.01 -0.46 15.52
CA MET A 21 -8.61 0.85 14.99
C MET A 21 -7.11 0.91 14.70
N ARG A 22 -6.26 0.44 15.62
CA ARG A 22 -4.80 0.42 15.43
C ARG A 22 -4.37 -0.50 14.28
N LEU A 23 -5.03 -1.65 14.13
CA LEU A 23 -4.76 -2.54 12.99
C LEU A 23 -5.21 -1.91 11.67
N SER A 24 -6.36 -1.23 11.66
CA SER A 24 -6.85 -0.49 10.50
C SER A 24 -5.91 0.64 10.10
N ASP A 25 -5.37 1.37 11.07
CA ASP A 25 -4.38 2.42 10.83
C ASP A 25 -3.13 1.88 10.13
N CYS A 26 -2.68 0.66 10.49
CA CYS A 26 -1.55 0.02 9.82
C CYS A 26 -1.86 -0.24 8.34
N ILE A 27 -3.05 -0.78 8.03
CA ILE A 27 -3.49 -1.01 6.64
C ILE A 27 -3.63 0.31 5.88
N CYS A 28 -4.32 1.30 6.46
CA CYS A 28 -4.55 2.60 5.82
C CYS A 28 -3.25 3.37 5.57
N THR A 29 -2.32 3.35 6.52
CA THR A 29 -0.98 3.93 6.34
C THR A 29 -0.23 3.18 5.24
N GLY A 30 -0.24 1.84 5.27
CA GLY A 30 0.41 1.02 4.24
C GLY A 30 -0.11 1.31 2.83
N LEU A 31 -1.43 1.43 2.66
CA LEU A 31 -2.06 1.80 1.39
C LEU A 31 -1.62 3.18 0.91
N GLN A 32 -1.57 4.17 1.81
CA GLN A 32 -1.17 5.52 1.44
C GLN A 32 0.31 5.59 1.02
N LEU A 33 1.18 4.87 1.73
CA LEU A 33 2.60 4.78 1.37
C LEU A 33 2.78 4.06 0.03
N ALA A 34 2.07 2.95 -0.20
CA ALA A 34 2.10 2.25 -1.50
C ALA A 34 1.68 3.18 -2.66
N ASN A 35 0.68 4.05 -2.45
CA ASN A 35 0.30 5.06 -3.42
C ASN A 35 1.43 6.07 -3.67
N PHE A 36 2.09 6.59 -2.62
CA PHE A 36 3.21 7.50 -2.79
C PHE A 36 4.37 6.87 -3.57
N TRP A 37 4.70 5.61 -3.32
CA TRP A 37 5.77 4.92 -4.05
C TRP A 37 5.37 4.63 -5.51
N GLN A 38 4.10 4.31 -5.76
CA GLN A 38 3.59 4.14 -7.10
C GLN A 38 3.59 5.46 -7.90
N ASP A 39 3.25 6.56 -7.26
CA ASP A 39 2.93 7.82 -7.92
C ASP A 39 4.08 8.84 -7.93
N VAL A 40 5.32 8.42 -7.61
CA VAL A 40 6.50 9.31 -7.61
C VAL A 40 6.58 10.19 -8.87
N THR A 41 6.48 9.61 -10.08
CA THR A 41 6.47 10.41 -11.32
C THR A 41 5.31 11.41 -11.41
N VAL A 42 4.10 10.98 -11.03
CA VAL A 42 2.87 11.79 -11.10
C VAL A 42 2.90 12.94 -10.08
N ASP A 43 3.48 12.70 -8.91
CA ASP A 43 3.62 13.70 -7.87
C ASP A 43 4.74 14.70 -8.19
N LEU A 44 5.85 14.23 -8.80
CA LEU A 44 6.90 15.10 -9.31
C LEU A 44 6.39 16.07 -10.38
N ASP A 45 5.53 15.61 -11.28
CA ASP A 45 4.89 16.46 -12.30
C ASP A 45 4.00 17.56 -11.69
N LYS A 46 3.64 17.41 -10.40
CA LYS A 46 2.90 18.41 -9.62
C LYS A 46 3.79 19.21 -8.68
N GLY A 47 5.11 19.05 -8.75
CA GLY A 47 6.08 19.69 -7.87
C GLY A 47 6.06 19.16 -6.44
N ARG A 48 5.73 17.87 -6.23
CA ARG A 48 5.62 17.25 -4.90
C ARG A 48 6.59 16.08 -4.75
N ILE A 49 7.25 16.01 -3.59
CA ILE A 49 8.11 14.90 -3.20
C ILE A 49 7.63 14.39 -1.83
N TYR A 50 7.23 13.12 -1.76
CA TYR A 50 6.77 12.48 -0.51
C TYR A 50 7.79 11.50 0.09
N LEU A 51 8.96 11.34 -0.54
CA LEU A 51 10.03 10.51 0.00
C LEU A 51 10.59 11.16 1.28
N PRO A 52 10.73 10.41 2.40
CA PRO A 52 11.22 11.01 3.64
C PRO A 52 12.62 11.58 3.46
N ARG A 53 12.83 12.82 3.92
CA ARG A 53 14.12 13.51 3.81
C ARG A 53 15.24 12.78 4.55
N GLU A 54 14.96 12.24 5.74
CA GLU A 54 15.91 11.44 6.51
C GLU A 54 16.42 10.20 5.73
N ASP A 55 15.54 9.54 4.97
CA ASP A 55 15.91 8.40 4.15
C ASP A 55 16.64 8.85 2.89
N GLN A 56 16.23 9.98 2.28
CA GLN A 56 16.99 10.62 1.19
C GLN A 56 18.44 10.89 1.58
N GLU A 57 18.66 11.52 2.74
CA GLU A 57 19.99 11.80 3.29
C GLU A 57 20.76 10.50 3.58
N ARG A 58 20.12 9.52 4.23
CA ARG A 58 20.73 8.23 4.56
C ARG A 58 21.23 7.45 3.34
N PHE A 59 20.50 7.52 2.22
CA PHE A 59 20.87 6.84 0.99
C PHE A 59 21.66 7.73 0.02
N GLY A 60 21.90 9.01 0.34
CA GLY A 60 22.64 9.93 -0.53
C GLY A 60 21.88 10.35 -1.78
N VAL A 61 20.54 10.39 -1.73
CA VAL A 61 19.67 10.79 -2.82
C VAL A 61 19.26 12.26 -2.61
N SER A 62 19.50 13.12 -3.59
CA SER A 62 19.10 14.54 -3.50
C SER A 62 17.75 14.83 -4.16
N GLU A 63 17.07 15.88 -3.71
CA GLU A 63 15.83 16.36 -4.35
C GLU A 63 16.08 16.75 -5.83
N GLU A 64 17.24 17.32 -6.17
CA GLU A 64 17.62 17.64 -7.56
C GLU A 64 17.77 16.38 -8.42
N GLN A 65 18.36 15.31 -7.87
CA GLN A 65 18.45 14.01 -8.55
C GLN A 65 17.04 13.47 -8.87
N ILE A 66 16.13 13.55 -7.89
CA ILE A 66 14.74 13.11 -8.03
C ILE A 66 14.02 13.98 -9.07
N ALA A 67 14.15 15.31 -9.00
CA ALA A 67 13.53 16.25 -9.93
C ALA A 67 13.98 16.02 -11.37
N ARG A 68 15.26 15.69 -11.57
CA ARG A 68 15.83 15.30 -12.87
C ARG A 68 15.51 13.87 -13.30
N ARG A 69 14.76 13.11 -12.48
CA ARG A 69 14.42 11.71 -12.70
C ARG A 69 15.65 10.81 -12.93
N LEU A 70 16.73 11.10 -12.23
CA LEU A 70 17.98 10.35 -12.33
C LEU A 70 17.90 9.10 -11.45
N PHE A 71 17.59 7.96 -12.08
CA PHE A 71 17.57 6.66 -11.43
C PHE A 71 18.99 6.14 -11.18
N THR A 72 19.30 5.79 -9.93
CA THR A 72 20.59 5.25 -9.50
C THR A 72 20.41 4.06 -8.54
N PRO A 73 21.44 3.25 -8.30
CA PRO A 73 21.38 2.17 -7.31
C PRO A 73 20.99 2.64 -5.90
N GLU A 74 21.43 3.82 -5.50
CA GLU A 74 21.10 4.45 -4.22
C GLU A 74 19.61 4.81 -4.13
N PHE A 75 19.04 5.33 -5.22
CA PHE A 75 17.60 5.57 -5.31
C PHE A 75 16.80 4.26 -5.22
N ALA A 76 17.26 3.22 -5.91
CA ALA A 76 16.63 1.89 -5.82
C ALA A 76 16.69 1.33 -4.39
N ALA A 77 17.80 1.53 -3.67
CA ALA A 77 17.95 1.14 -2.28
C ALA A 77 17.01 1.94 -1.35
N LEU A 78 16.85 3.25 -1.59
CA LEU A 78 15.89 4.09 -0.88
C LEU A 78 14.47 3.56 -1.06
N ILE A 79 14.02 3.35 -2.30
CA ILE A 79 12.66 2.85 -2.57
C ILE A 79 12.45 1.45 -1.99
N ARG A 80 13.47 0.58 -2.02
CA ARG A 80 13.41 -0.73 -1.37
C ARG A 80 13.16 -0.62 0.14
N CYS A 81 13.88 0.26 0.83
CA CYS A 81 13.67 0.50 2.26
C CYS A 81 12.23 0.95 2.54
N GLN A 82 11.68 1.82 1.70
CA GLN A 82 10.30 2.29 1.83
C GLN A 82 9.27 1.19 1.55
N VAL A 83 9.52 0.34 0.55
CA VAL A 83 8.69 -0.83 0.25
C VAL A 83 8.67 -1.80 1.44
N GLU A 84 9.83 -2.10 2.04
CA GLU A 84 9.95 -2.98 3.20
C GLU A 84 9.21 -2.43 4.42
N ARG A 85 9.36 -1.13 4.72
CA ARG A 85 8.60 -0.44 5.78
C ARG A 85 7.08 -0.52 5.54
N THR A 86 6.66 -0.45 4.28
CA THR A 86 5.24 -0.54 3.91
C THR A 86 4.71 -1.97 4.06
N ARG A 87 5.52 -2.99 3.74
CA ARG A 87 5.18 -4.40 3.98
C ARG A 87 5.00 -4.72 5.46
N ASP A 88 5.85 -4.17 6.33
CA ASP A 88 5.70 -4.34 7.79
C ASP A 88 4.33 -3.83 8.28
N LEU A 89 3.89 -2.67 7.77
CA LEU A 89 2.57 -2.12 8.10
C LEU A 89 1.43 -3.04 7.64
N PHE A 90 1.49 -3.59 6.43
CA PHE A 90 0.51 -4.57 5.98
C PHE A 90 0.52 -5.84 6.83
N ALA A 91 1.71 -6.37 7.15
CA ALA A 91 1.85 -7.55 8.00
C ALA A 91 1.22 -7.33 9.39
N ARG A 92 1.49 -6.16 10.00
CA ARG A 92 0.93 -5.77 11.30
C ARG A 92 -0.57 -5.52 11.26
N GLY A 93 -1.11 -5.02 10.15
CA GLY A 93 -2.54 -4.73 9.99
C GLY A 93 -3.40 -5.94 9.62
N THR A 94 -2.82 -6.93 8.92
CA THR A 94 -3.52 -8.12 8.39
C THR A 94 -4.35 -8.91 9.42
N PRO A 95 -3.96 -9.03 10.71
CA PRO A 95 -4.81 -9.68 11.72
C PRO A 95 -6.25 -9.15 11.79
N LEU A 96 -6.50 -7.88 11.43
CA LEU A 96 -7.84 -7.28 11.40
C LEU A 96 -8.85 -8.07 10.55
N ILE A 97 -8.38 -8.73 9.48
CA ILE A 97 -9.20 -9.54 8.57
C ILE A 97 -9.93 -10.66 9.34
N GLY A 98 -9.31 -11.22 10.38
CA GLY A 98 -9.90 -12.26 11.23
C GLY A 98 -10.85 -11.73 12.30
N MET A 99 -10.87 -10.42 12.54
CA MET A 99 -11.58 -9.80 13.66
C MET A 99 -12.87 -9.10 13.26
N VAL A 100 -13.18 -9.05 11.97
CA VAL A 100 -14.37 -8.38 11.42
C VAL A 100 -15.31 -9.38 10.73
N ASP A 101 -16.55 -8.95 10.51
CA ASP A 101 -17.55 -9.71 9.78
C ASP A 101 -17.15 -9.97 8.33
N ARG A 102 -17.88 -10.86 7.68
CA ARG A 102 -17.55 -11.32 6.32
C ARG A 102 -17.52 -10.17 5.32
N ARG A 103 -18.44 -9.21 5.39
CA ARG A 103 -18.52 -8.13 4.38
C ARG A 103 -17.32 -7.20 4.50
N VAL A 104 -17.02 -6.75 5.72
CA VAL A 104 -15.89 -5.85 5.99
C VAL A 104 -14.55 -6.55 5.74
N ARG A 105 -14.47 -7.84 6.05
CA ARG A 105 -13.30 -8.68 5.81
C ARG A 105 -12.87 -8.67 4.35
N SER A 106 -13.81 -8.83 3.42
CA SER A 106 -13.55 -8.90 1.99
C SER A 106 -12.98 -7.59 1.45
N ASP A 107 -13.57 -6.47 1.87
CA ASP A 107 -13.11 -5.14 1.48
C ASP A 107 -11.68 -4.90 1.98
N ILE A 108 -11.41 -5.16 3.26
CA ILE A 108 -10.07 -5.00 3.85
C ILE A 108 -9.05 -5.89 3.14
N ARG A 109 -9.41 -7.15 2.86
CA ARG A 109 -8.53 -8.10 2.16
C ARG A 109 -8.23 -7.64 0.74
N LEU A 110 -9.24 -7.17 0.01
CA LEU A 110 -9.07 -6.66 -1.35
C LEU A 110 -8.10 -5.48 -1.36
N PHE A 111 -8.27 -4.52 -0.46
CA PHE A 111 -7.38 -3.36 -0.39
C PHE A 111 -5.96 -3.75 0.01
N ALA A 112 -5.78 -4.54 1.08
CA ALA A 112 -4.45 -4.99 1.52
C ALA A 112 -3.70 -5.74 0.39
N ARG A 113 -4.38 -6.66 -0.31
CA ARG A 113 -3.80 -7.37 -1.46
C ARG A 113 -3.48 -6.44 -2.63
N GLY A 114 -4.33 -5.45 -2.89
CA GLY A 114 -4.09 -4.43 -3.91
C GLY A 114 -2.82 -3.63 -3.63
N GLY A 115 -2.65 -3.17 -2.38
CA GLY A 115 -1.44 -2.48 -1.94
C GLY A 115 -0.18 -3.34 -2.06
N GLU A 116 -0.23 -4.59 -1.56
CA GLU A 116 0.87 -5.55 -1.70
C GLU A 116 1.25 -5.84 -3.16
N GLU A 117 0.27 -5.91 -4.05
CA GLU A 117 0.53 -6.12 -5.48
C GLU A 117 1.22 -4.89 -6.11
N VAL A 118 0.86 -3.67 -5.70
CA VAL A 118 1.58 -2.46 -6.11
C VAL A 118 3.05 -2.52 -5.67
N LEU A 119 3.32 -2.92 -4.42
CA LEU A 119 4.68 -3.10 -3.92
C LEU A 119 5.45 -4.16 -4.72
N ARG A 120 4.82 -5.28 -5.08
CA ARG A 120 5.44 -6.29 -5.95
C ARG A 120 5.73 -5.77 -7.35
N LEU A 121 4.88 -4.91 -7.92
CA LEU A 121 5.16 -4.30 -9.22
C LEU A 121 6.36 -3.35 -9.16
N ILE A 122 6.48 -2.56 -8.10
CA ILE A 122 7.64 -1.70 -7.85
C ILE A 122 8.91 -2.55 -7.79
N GLU A 123 8.91 -3.63 -7.01
CA GLU A 123 10.05 -4.55 -6.90
C GLU A 123 10.40 -5.21 -8.24
N ARG A 124 9.40 -5.68 -9.00
CA ARG A 124 9.60 -6.35 -10.30
C ARG A 124 10.20 -5.45 -11.37
N GLN A 125 10.02 -4.13 -11.28
CA GLN A 125 10.65 -3.17 -12.18
C GLN A 125 11.99 -2.63 -11.63
N GLY A 126 12.57 -3.32 -10.63
CA GLY A 126 13.87 -2.94 -10.07
C GLY A 126 13.81 -1.67 -9.21
N TYR A 127 12.65 -1.36 -8.65
CA TYR A 127 12.40 -0.16 -7.83
C TYR A 127 12.48 1.18 -8.59
N ASP A 128 12.57 1.14 -9.92
CA ASP A 128 12.59 2.36 -10.74
C ASP A 128 11.17 2.94 -10.87
N VAL A 129 10.82 3.83 -9.96
CA VAL A 129 9.57 4.59 -9.95
C VAL A 129 9.75 6.04 -10.46
N LEU A 130 10.96 6.39 -10.93
CA LEU A 130 11.28 7.72 -11.49
C LEU A 130 11.12 7.78 -13.00
N THR A 131 11.43 6.67 -13.69
CA THR A 131 11.28 6.62 -15.16
C THR A 131 9.91 6.12 -15.56
N ARG A 132 9.30 5.25 -14.74
CA ARG A 132 8.04 4.59 -15.07
C ARG A 132 7.16 4.36 -13.85
N ARG A 133 5.91 4.80 -13.97
CA ARG A 133 4.85 4.48 -13.02
C ARG A 133 4.48 2.98 -13.06
N PRO A 134 4.60 2.22 -11.96
CA PRO A 134 4.09 0.85 -11.90
C PRO A 134 2.56 0.87 -11.96
N SER A 135 1.97 0.00 -12.77
CA SER A 135 0.50 -0.05 -12.90
C SER A 135 -0.03 -1.47 -13.04
N LEU A 136 -1.17 -1.70 -12.38
CA LEU A 136 -1.90 -2.96 -12.48
C LEU A 136 -2.64 -3.04 -13.81
N SER A 137 -2.46 -4.14 -14.53
CA SER A 137 -3.27 -4.45 -15.71
C SER A 137 -4.74 -4.64 -15.33
N ARG A 138 -5.65 -4.38 -16.27
CA ARG A 138 -7.10 -4.59 -16.05
C ARG A 138 -7.40 -6.03 -15.63
N ALA A 139 -6.75 -7.00 -16.26
CA ALA A 139 -6.87 -8.41 -15.92
C ALA A 139 -6.42 -8.70 -14.48
N ARG A 140 -5.31 -8.10 -14.02
CA ARG A 140 -4.82 -8.29 -12.65
C ARG A 140 -5.78 -7.68 -11.61
N LYS A 141 -6.35 -6.50 -11.89
CA LYS A 141 -7.38 -5.89 -11.06
C LYS A 141 -8.62 -6.79 -10.95
N ALA A 142 -9.09 -7.33 -12.08
CA ALA A 142 -10.22 -8.26 -12.11
C ALA A 142 -9.93 -9.55 -11.31
N ALA A 143 -8.73 -10.11 -11.44
CA ALA A 143 -8.31 -11.30 -10.69
C ALA A 143 -8.28 -11.04 -9.16
N LEU A 144 -7.84 -9.86 -8.71
CA LEU A 144 -7.86 -9.49 -7.30
C LEU A 144 -9.29 -9.39 -6.74
N ILE A 145 -10.20 -8.77 -7.51
CA ILE A 145 -11.62 -8.66 -7.15
C ILE A 145 -12.27 -10.05 -7.11
N ALA A 146 -12.06 -10.87 -8.14
CA ALA A 146 -12.60 -12.22 -8.21
C ALA A 146 -12.08 -13.10 -7.06
N GLY A 147 -10.79 -13.01 -6.74
CA GLY A 147 -10.19 -13.74 -5.61
C GLY A 147 -10.78 -13.35 -4.25
N ALA A 148 -11.06 -12.05 -4.04
CA ALA A 148 -11.73 -11.60 -2.83
C ALA A 148 -13.15 -12.16 -2.70
N LEU A 149 -13.92 -12.18 -3.80
CA LEU A 149 -15.30 -12.68 -3.83
C LEU A 149 -15.40 -14.22 -3.74
N LEU A 150 -14.49 -14.96 -4.36
CA LEU A 150 -14.50 -16.43 -4.33
C LEU A 150 -14.17 -16.99 -2.95
N GLU A 151 -13.25 -16.34 -2.22
CA GLU A 151 -12.92 -16.72 -0.84
C GLU A 151 -14.08 -16.49 0.12
N ASP A 152 -14.97 -15.54 -0.19
CA ASP A 152 -16.22 -15.39 0.54
C ASP A 152 -17.12 -16.59 0.32
N ILE A 153 -17.25 -17.08 -0.92
CA ILE A 153 -18.13 -18.20 -1.27
C ILE A 153 -17.62 -19.51 -0.64
N GLY A 154 -16.31 -19.74 -0.63
CA GLY A 154 -15.69 -20.95 -0.05
C GLY A 154 -15.89 -21.11 1.45
N PHE A 155 -16.01 -20.02 2.22
CA PHE A 155 -16.28 -20.06 3.66
C PHE A 155 -17.77 -20.19 4.01
N GLY A 156 -18.67 -20.09 3.02
CA GLY A 156 -20.11 -20.29 3.19
C GLY A 156 -20.55 -21.76 3.10
N ALA A 157 -19.69 -22.66 2.60
CA ALA A 157 -19.95 -24.09 2.50
C ALA A 157 -19.49 -24.89 3.74
N ALA A 158 -18.87 -24.23 4.71
CA ALA A 158 -18.47 -24.80 6.00
C ALA A 158 -19.27 -24.16 7.14
N LYS A 159 -20.59 -24.38 7.13
CA LYS A 159 -21.46 -24.21 8.28
C LYS A 159 -22.69 -25.08 8.15
#